data_AF-A0A4D6L048-F1
#
_entry.id   AF-A0A4D6L048-F1
#
_cell.length_a   1.000
_cell.length_b   1.000
_cell.length_c   1.000
_cell.angle_alpha   90.00
_cell.angle_beta   90.00
_cell.angle_gamma   90.00
#
_symmetry.space_group_name_H-M   'P 1'
#
loop_
_entity.id
_entity.type
_entity.pdbx_description
1 polymer ?
#
loop_
_entity_poly.entity_id
_entity_poly.type
_entity_poly.pdbx_seq_one_letter_code
_entity_poly.pdbx_strand_id
1 'polypeptide(L)'
;MRLKWNFKGNPSGMVVCSFKATKATLLEFPALEGESISYALFQYPAGTINPPHIHPRAAELLFLLSASLQVGFVDTARTLYTQILQPGDIFVFPKGLIHYQYNPQSVSATAISAFGSANAGTVSIPHSIFSTGIHDVILAKAFNTDTNTVKKIRSGLNKPYNIMAS
;
A
#
# COMPACT_ATOMS: atom_id res chain seq x y z
N MET A 1 8.26 16.35 24.60
CA MET A 1 7.43 15.43 23.79
C MET A 1 6.63 16.25 22.77
N ARG A 2 6.69 15.92 21.48
CA ARG A 2 5.89 16.59 20.44
C ARG A 2 4.54 15.89 20.37
N LEU A 3 3.44 16.59 20.68
CA LEU A 3 2.07 16.04 20.67
C LEU A 3 1.28 16.37 19.40
N LYS A 4 1.93 16.99 18.41
CA LYS A 4 1.32 17.44 17.16
C LYS A 4 2.09 16.89 15.95
N TRP A 5 1.39 16.17 15.10
CA TRP A 5 1.87 15.75 13.78
C TRP A 5 1.32 16.65 12.67
N ASN A 6 2.06 16.80 11.58
CA ASN A 6 1.59 17.52 10.39
C ASN A 6 2.03 16.75 9.15
N PHE A 7 1.07 16.29 8.34
CA PHE A 7 1.35 15.60 7.07
C PHE A 7 1.84 16.53 5.96
N LYS A 8 1.78 17.86 6.14
CA LYS A 8 2.41 18.85 5.26
C LYS A 8 3.93 18.82 5.47
N GLY A 9 4.62 17.91 4.78
CA GLY A 9 6.06 18.04 4.53
C GLY A 9 6.32 19.09 3.44
N ASN A 10 7.48 19.76 3.50
CA ASN A 10 7.92 20.90 2.68
C ASN A 10 7.34 20.89 1.24
N PRO A 11 6.69 21.99 0.76
CA PRO A 11 6.15 22.06 -0.60
C PRO A 11 7.29 22.27 -1.60
N SER A 12 8.13 21.25 -1.79
CA SER A 12 8.82 21.15 -3.07
C SER A 12 7.72 20.91 -4.08
N GLY A 13 7.50 21.88 -5.00
CA GLY A 13 6.56 21.81 -6.12
C GLY A 13 6.85 20.70 -7.13
N MET A 14 7.36 19.55 -6.66
CA MET A 14 7.51 18.33 -7.41
C MET A 14 6.14 17.72 -7.63
N VAL A 15 5.78 17.60 -8.90
CA VAL A 15 4.71 16.71 -9.34
C VAL A 15 5.08 15.30 -8.83
N VAL A 16 4.23 14.77 -7.95
CA VAL A 16 4.37 13.39 -7.48
C VAL A 16 3.88 12.50 -8.61
N CYS A 17 4.79 11.80 -9.27
CA CYS A 17 4.47 10.92 -10.40
C CYS A 17 4.26 9.45 -9.98
N SER A 18 4.52 9.11 -8.72
CA SER A 18 4.39 7.76 -8.17
C SER A 18 3.56 7.75 -6.89
N PHE A 19 3.03 6.58 -6.51
CA PHE A 19 2.35 6.42 -5.22
C PHE A 19 3.25 6.88 -4.07
N LYS A 20 2.70 7.68 -3.14
CA LYS A 20 3.40 8.17 -1.96
C LYS A 20 2.59 7.90 -0.70
N ALA A 21 3.26 7.31 0.29
CA ALA A 21 2.76 7.13 1.64
C ALA A 21 3.56 8.00 2.63
N THR A 22 2.91 8.98 3.25
CA THR A 22 3.49 9.78 4.33
C THR A 22 2.96 9.26 5.66
N LYS A 23 3.83 8.68 6.47
CA LYS A 23 3.46 7.94 7.67
C LYS A 23 3.54 8.81 8.94
N ALA A 24 2.69 8.47 9.90
CA ALA A 24 2.72 8.93 11.28
C ALA A 24 2.58 7.69 12.17
N THR A 25 3.64 6.87 12.20
CA THR A 25 3.74 5.72 13.11
C THR A 25 4.55 6.10 14.35
N LEU A 26 4.74 5.16 15.27
CA LEU A 26 5.65 5.30 16.42
C LEU A 26 7.04 5.83 16.01
N LEU A 27 7.53 5.46 14.82
CA LEU A 27 8.83 5.90 14.33
C LEU A 27 8.86 7.41 14.04
N GLU A 28 7.86 7.93 13.34
CA GLU A 28 7.82 9.35 12.96
C GLU A 28 7.22 10.24 14.06
N PHE A 29 6.25 9.71 14.80
CA PHE A 29 5.50 10.40 15.84
C PHE A 29 5.52 9.61 17.16
N PRO A 30 6.61 9.75 17.96
CA PRO A 30 6.80 8.98 19.20
C PRO A 30 5.70 9.14 20.25
N ALA A 31 4.87 10.18 20.14
CA ALA A 31 3.71 10.37 21.01
C ALA A 31 2.62 9.28 20.86
N LEU A 32 2.75 8.40 19.88
CA LEU A 32 1.87 7.24 19.70
C LEU A 32 2.28 6.01 20.52
N GLU A 33 3.38 6.08 21.29
CA GLU A 33 3.76 5.01 22.20
C GLU A 33 2.65 4.76 23.23
N GLY A 34 2.16 3.52 23.32
CA GLY A 34 1.05 3.15 24.20
C GLY A 34 -0.35 3.43 23.65
N GLU A 35 -0.50 4.28 22.64
CA GLU A 35 -1.82 4.73 22.15
C GLU A 35 -2.49 3.76 21.16
N SER A 36 -1.75 2.74 20.70
CA SER A 36 -2.27 1.69 19.81
C SER A 36 -2.91 2.19 18.50
N ILE A 37 -2.53 3.37 18.02
CA ILE A 37 -3.03 3.97 16.78
C ILE A 37 -1.89 4.61 15.99
N SER A 38 -1.99 4.57 14.66
CA SER A 38 -1.14 5.35 13.75
C SER A 38 -1.92 5.76 12.51
N TYR A 39 -1.34 6.68 11.74
CA TYR A 39 -1.95 7.17 10.50
C TYR A 39 -0.97 7.12 9.32
N ALA A 40 -1.51 7.10 8.11
CA ALA A 40 -0.79 7.40 6.88
C ALA A 40 -1.65 8.24 5.94
N LEU A 41 -1.03 9.26 5.33
CA LEU A 41 -1.61 9.99 4.21
C LEU A 41 -1.08 9.39 2.91
N PHE A 42 -2.00 9.03 2.02
CA PHE A 42 -1.72 8.44 0.73
C PHE A 42 -2.04 9.39 -0.41
N GLN A 43 -1.13 9.46 -1.38
CA GLN A 43 -1.32 10.17 -2.63
C GLN A 43 -1.12 9.17 -3.77
N TYR A 44 -2.16 9.04 -4.61
CA TYR A 44 -2.19 8.15 -5.75
C TYR A 44 -2.31 9.00 -7.02
N PRO A 45 -1.20 9.38 -7.68
CA PRO A 45 -1.27 9.93 -9.04
C PRO A 45 -2.02 8.99 -9.99
N ALA A 46 -2.43 9.53 -11.14
CA ALA A 46 -3.15 8.78 -12.17
C ALA A 46 -2.42 7.46 -12.52
N GLY A 47 -3.15 6.35 -12.56
CA GLY A 47 -2.63 5.02 -12.91
C GLY A 47 -1.72 4.37 -11.87
N THR A 48 -1.51 4.97 -10.69
CA THR A 48 -0.63 4.40 -9.67
C THR A 48 -1.33 3.38 -8.77
N ILE A 49 -0.55 2.44 -8.24
CA ILE A 49 -1.01 1.42 -7.28
C ILE A 49 -0.28 1.55 -5.95
N ASN A 50 -0.97 1.16 -4.87
CA ASN A 50 -0.33 0.54 -3.72
C ASN A 50 -0.48 -0.98 -3.91
N PRO A 51 0.60 -1.70 -4.26
CA PRO A 51 0.54 -3.10 -4.68
C PRO A 51 0.01 -4.02 -3.56
N PRO A 52 -0.36 -5.27 -3.87
CA PRO A 52 -0.79 -6.23 -2.85
C PRO A 52 0.17 -6.26 -1.64
N HIS A 53 -0.37 -6.02 -0.46
CA HIS A 53 0.38 -5.95 0.80
C HIS A 53 -0.46 -6.41 1.99
N ILE A 54 0.19 -6.60 3.13
CA ILE A 54 -0.45 -6.86 4.42
C ILE A 54 0.09 -5.95 5.52
N HIS A 55 -0.75 -5.74 6.54
CA HIS A 55 -0.38 -5.18 7.82
C HIS A 55 -0.41 -6.29 8.88
N PRO A 56 0.75 -6.83 9.30
CA PRO A 56 0.78 -7.99 10.20
C PRO A 56 0.29 -7.66 11.62
N ARG A 57 0.32 -6.39 12.03
CA ARG A 57 0.02 -5.97 13.41
C ARG A 57 -1.28 -5.19 13.58
N ALA A 58 -1.93 -4.74 12.50
CA ALA A 58 -3.13 -3.92 12.58
C ALA A 58 -4.13 -4.19 11.44
N ALA A 59 -5.41 -3.96 11.71
CA ALA A 59 -6.38 -3.65 10.66
C ALA A 59 -6.17 -2.20 10.20
N GLU A 60 -6.59 -1.91 8.97
CA GLU A 60 -6.56 -0.57 8.38
C GLU A 60 -7.98 -0.08 8.10
N LEU A 61 -8.24 1.18 8.42
CA LEU A 61 -9.46 1.88 8.07
C LEU A 61 -9.11 3.09 7.18
N LEU A 62 -9.43 2.98 5.89
CA LEU A 62 -9.12 3.97 4.88
C LEU A 62 -10.31 4.89 4.65
N PHE A 63 -10.10 6.19 4.69
CA PHE A 63 -11.07 7.23 4.32
C PHE A 63 -10.59 7.95 3.05
N LEU A 64 -11.44 8.00 2.02
CA LEU A 64 -11.09 8.66 0.76
C LEU A 64 -11.40 10.17 0.85
N LEU A 65 -10.39 11.01 0.63
CA LEU A 65 -10.50 12.47 0.72
C LEU A 65 -10.91 13.12 -0.62
N SER A 66 -10.40 12.62 -1.75
CA SER A 66 -10.62 13.22 -3.06
C SER A 66 -10.49 12.22 -4.22
N ALA A 67 -11.14 12.56 -5.34
CA ALA A 67 -11.24 11.73 -6.55
C ALA A 67 -11.90 10.37 -6.29
N SER A 68 -11.52 9.33 -7.04
CA SER A 68 -12.04 7.97 -6.89
C SER A 68 -10.87 6.98 -6.77
N LEU A 69 -11.08 5.90 -6.01
CA LEU A 69 -10.05 4.90 -5.74
C LEU A 69 -10.65 3.50 -5.77
N GLN A 70 -10.08 2.60 -6.56
CA GLN A 70 -10.41 1.19 -6.50
C GLN A 70 -9.63 0.56 -5.35
N VAL A 71 -10.33 -0.20 -4.51
CA VAL A 71 -9.76 -0.90 -3.35
C VAL A 71 -10.25 -2.35 -3.32
N GLY A 72 -9.46 -3.24 -2.74
CA GLY A 72 -9.94 -4.58 -2.43
C GLY A 72 -9.03 -5.39 -1.52
N PHE A 73 -9.60 -6.43 -0.92
CA PHE A 73 -8.89 -7.44 -0.16
C PHE A 73 -9.36 -8.85 -0.50
N VAL A 74 -8.51 -9.83 -0.23
CA VAL A 74 -8.82 -11.26 -0.40
C VAL A 74 -8.83 -11.94 0.98
N ASP A 75 -9.91 -12.66 1.26
CA ASP A 75 -10.05 -13.40 2.52
C ASP A 75 -9.40 -14.80 2.48
N THR A 76 -9.53 -15.54 3.58
CA THR A 76 -8.98 -16.90 3.71
C THR A 76 -9.72 -17.93 2.84
N ALA A 77 -10.94 -17.65 2.41
CA ALA A 77 -11.69 -18.48 1.46
C ALA A 77 -11.30 -18.19 -0.01
N ARG A 78 -10.40 -17.22 -0.24
CA ARG A 78 -9.99 -16.69 -1.55
C ARG A 78 -11.09 -15.86 -2.22
N THR A 79 -12.03 -15.34 -1.44
CA THR A 79 -13.06 -14.41 -1.91
C THR A 79 -12.45 -13.02 -2.03
N LEU A 80 -12.64 -12.40 -3.20
CA LEU A 80 -12.28 -11.00 -3.42
C LEU A 80 -13.44 -10.10 -2.99
N TYR A 81 -13.15 -9.18 -2.08
CA TYR A 81 -14.01 -8.06 -1.73
C TYR A 81 -13.43 -6.80 -2.34
N THR A 82 -14.18 -6.09 -3.17
CA THR A 82 -13.68 -4.93 -3.93
C THR A 82 -14.75 -3.84 -4.02
N GLN A 83 -14.32 -2.59 -4.05
CA GLN A 83 -15.19 -1.43 -4.22
C GLN A 83 -14.45 -0.32 -4.98
N ILE A 84 -15.20 0.49 -5.72
CA ILE A 84 -14.75 1.81 -6.18
C ILE A 84 -15.27 2.84 -5.18
N LEU A 85 -14.36 3.50 -4.48
CA LEU A 85 -14.68 4.52 -3.49
C LEU A 85 -14.87 5.89 -4.14
N GLN A 86 -15.74 6.69 -3.53
CA GLN A 86 -15.96 8.12 -3.75
C GLN A 86 -15.52 8.93 -2.51
N PRO A 87 -15.30 10.25 -2.63
CA PRO A 87 -14.90 11.07 -1.49
C PRO A 87 -15.92 10.97 -0.35
N GLY A 88 -15.44 10.74 0.86
CA GLY A 88 -16.28 10.50 2.04
C GLY A 88 -16.49 9.01 2.38
N ASP A 89 -16.21 8.10 1.45
CA ASP A 89 -16.32 6.67 1.71
C ASP A 89 -15.21 6.17 2.64
N ILE A 90 -15.56 5.16 3.43
CA ILE A 90 -14.65 4.40 4.28
C ILE A 90 -14.59 2.96 3.79
N PHE A 91 -13.40 2.37 3.80
CA PHE A 91 -13.20 0.95 3.55
C PHE A 91 -12.28 0.33 4.61
N VAL A 92 -12.65 -0.86 5.09
CA VAL A 92 -11.89 -1.60 6.09
C VAL A 92 -11.08 -2.72 5.45
N PHE A 93 -9.79 -2.79 5.78
CA PHE A 93 -8.93 -3.93 5.46
C PHE A 93 -8.65 -4.71 6.74
N PRO A 94 -9.17 -5.94 6.87
CA PRO A 94 -8.92 -6.75 8.07
C PRO A 94 -7.45 -7.07 8.27
N LYS A 95 -7.04 -7.16 9.55
CA LYS A 95 -5.65 -7.41 9.94
C LYS A 95 -5.09 -8.65 9.24
N GLY A 96 -3.90 -8.50 8.65
CA GLY A 96 -3.16 -9.60 8.04
C GLY A 96 -3.70 -10.11 6.69
N LEU A 97 -4.80 -9.58 6.16
CA LEU A 97 -5.31 -9.97 4.84
C LEU A 97 -4.63 -9.20 3.72
N ILE A 98 -4.40 -9.87 2.59
CA ILE A 98 -3.82 -9.26 1.38
C ILE A 98 -4.82 -8.26 0.82
N HIS A 99 -4.37 -7.02 0.63
CA HIS A 99 -5.18 -5.96 0.05
C HIS A 99 -4.35 -5.03 -0.83
N TYR A 100 -5.05 -4.21 -1.63
CA TYR A 100 -4.45 -3.31 -2.60
C TYR A 100 -5.31 -2.05 -2.78
N GLN A 101 -4.70 -1.01 -3.35
CA GLN A 101 -5.42 0.14 -3.88
C GLN A 101 -4.88 0.51 -5.26
N TYR A 102 -5.75 0.99 -6.14
CA TYR A 102 -5.43 1.42 -7.49
C TYR A 102 -6.21 2.68 -7.83
N ASN A 103 -5.53 3.67 -8.41
CA ASN A 103 -6.19 4.83 -8.98
C ASN A 103 -6.32 4.67 -10.51
N PRO A 104 -7.49 4.23 -11.03
CA PRO A 104 -7.73 4.13 -12.47
C PRO A 104 -8.02 5.49 -13.14
N GLN A 105 -8.13 6.58 -12.38
CA GLN A 105 -8.55 7.89 -12.89
C GLN A 105 -7.36 8.67 -13.47
N SER A 106 -7.67 9.70 -14.27
CA SER A 106 -6.69 10.65 -14.82
C SER A 106 -6.25 11.74 -13.84
N VAL A 107 -6.90 11.82 -12.67
CA VAL A 107 -6.61 12.79 -11.62
C VAL A 107 -6.08 12.10 -10.37
N SER A 108 -5.28 12.81 -9.57
CA SER A 108 -4.69 12.27 -8.35
C SER A 108 -5.76 12.04 -7.26
N ALA A 109 -5.77 10.85 -6.67
CA ALA A 109 -6.60 10.53 -5.49
C ALA A 109 -5.80 10.70 -4.21
N THR A 110 -6.47 11.17 -3.15
CA THR A 110 -5.86 11.34 -1.82
C THR A 110 -6.72 10.58 -0.81
N ALA A 111 -6.09 9.77 0.04
CA ALA A 111 -6.75 9.04 1.10
C ALA A 111 -5.96 9.15 2.40
N ILE A 112 -6.63 8.96 3.53
CA ILE A 112 -5.98 8.83 4.83
C ILE A 112 -6.41 7.51 5.46
N SER A 113 -5.45 6.78 6.02
CA SER A 113 -5.73 5.54 6.73
C SER A 113 -5.33 5.64 8.19
N ALA A 114 -6.20 5.12 9.05
CA ALA A 114 -5.92 4.84 10.45
C ALA A 114 -5.60 3.35 10.62
N PHE A 115 -4.68 3.03 11.53
CA PHE A 115 -4.32 1.66 11.85
C PHE A 115 -4.53 1.40 13.34
N GLY A 116 -5.07 0.23 13.68
CA GLY A 116 -5.21 -0.24 15.07
C GLY A 116 -3.90 -0.68 15.73
N SER A 117 -2.80 0.02 15.45
CA SER A 117 -1.50 -0.12 16.11
C SER A 117 -0.67 1.14 15.88
N ALA A 118 0.14 1.55 16.86
CA ALA A 118 1.16 2.58 16.67
C ALA A 118 2.25 2.16 15.65
N ASN A 119 2.37 0.87 15.37
CA ASN A 119 3.27 0.32 14.38
C ASN A 119 2.61 -0.87 13.66
N ALA A 120 1.77 -0.61 12.66
CA ALA A 120 1.09 -1.65 11.89
C ALA A 120 2.04 -2.61 11.17
N GLY A 121 3.19 -2.09 10.72
CA GLY A 121 4.10 -2.78 9.78
C GLY A 121 3.50 -2.92 8.39
N THR A 122 4.34 -3.07 7.38
CA THR A 122 3.87 -3.28 6.00
C THR A 122 4.74 -4.35 5.37
N VAL A 123 4.10 -5.36 4.77
CA VAL A 123 4.77 -6.39 3.98
C VAL A 123 4.22 -6.32 2.57
N SER A 124 5.04 -5.84 1.62
CA SER A 124 4.68 -5.81 0.20
C SER A 124 4.80 -7.21 -0.38
N ILE A 125 3.72 -7.81 -0.85
CA ILE A 125 3.72 -9.18 -1.36
C ILE A 125 4.68 -9.35 -2.55
N PRO A 126 4.66 -8.50 -3.60
CA PRO A 126 5.58 -8.66 -4.72
C PRO A 126 7.05 -8.61 -4.30
N HIS A 127 7.43 -7.64 -3.47
CA HIS A 127 8.82 -7.47 -3.04
C HIS A 127 9.25 -8.54 -2.03
N SER A 128 8.40 -8.92 -1.09
CA SER A 128 8.73 -9.96 -0.10
C SER A 128 8.85 -11.36 -0.71
N ILE A 129 8.19 -11.63 -1.84
CA ILE A 129 8.32 -12.91 -2.56
C ILE A 129 9.50 -12.87 -3.55
N PHE A 130 9.57 -11.84 -4.39
CA PHE A 130 10.48 -11.84 -5.56
C PHE A 130 11.72 -10.96 -5.38
N SER A 131 11.80 -10.07 -4.40
CA SER A 131 12.99 -9.24 -4.12
C SER A 131 13.78 -9.72 -2.91
N THR A 132 13.82 -11.04 -2.70
CA THR A 132 14.48 -11.68 -1.54
C THR A 132 15.40 -12.83 -1.98
N GLY A 133 16.05 -13.47 -1.01
CA GLY A 133 16.90 -14.64 -1.19
C GLY A 133 16.16 -15.97 -1.40
N ILE A 134 14.83 -15.98 -1.59
CA ILE A 134 14.11 -17.23 -1.89
C ILE A 134 14.60 -17.77 -3.24
N HIS A 135 15.10 -19.01 -3.26
CA HIS A 135 15.63 -19.62 -4.47
C HIS A 135 14.60 -19.67 -5.60
N ASP A 136 15.04 -19.40 -6.83
CA ASP A 136 14.17 -19.39 -8.02
C ASP A 136 13.43 -20.72 -8.21
N VAL A 137 14.05 -21.85 -7.86
CA VAL A 137 13.42 -23.18 -7.93
C VAL A 137 12.23 -23.33 -6.96
N ILE A 138 12.31 -22.71 -5.77
CA ILE A 138 11.21 -22.72 -4.80
C ILE A 138 10.04 -21.90 -5.35
N LEU A 139 10.32 -20.70 -5.86
CA LEU A 139 9.30 -19.83 -6.46
C LEU A 139 8.69 -20.45 -7.71
N ALA A 140 9.49 -21.07 -8.56
CA ALA A 140 9.03 -21.77 -9.76
C ALA A 140 8.02 -22.88 -9.38
N LYS A 141 8.35 -23.70 -8.38
CA LYS A 141 7.41 -24.72 -7.86
C LYS A 141 6.16 -24.12 -7.22
N ALA A 142 6.32 -23.08 -6.39
CA ALA A 142 5.20 -22.46 -5.67
C ALA A 142 4.19 -21.77 -6.60
N PHE A 143 4.68 -21.15 -7.68
CA PHE A 143 3.87 -20.46 -8.67
C PHE A 143 3.53 -21.34 -9.90
N ASN A 144 3.87 -22.63 -9.87
CA ASN A 144 3.67 -23.58 -10.96
C ASN A 144 4.19 -23.05 -12.31
N THR A 145 5.44 -22.61 -12.33
CA THR A 145 6.13 -22.00 -13.46
C THR A 145 7.59 -22.45 -13.53
N ASP A 146 8.44 -21.75 -14.28
CA ASP A 146 9.86 -22.04 -14.47
C ASP A 146 10.77 -20.91 -13.92
N THR A 147 12.06 -21.21 -13.77
CA THR A 147 13.02 -20.26 -13.20
C THR A 147 13.28 -19.04 -14.09
N ASN A 148 13.10 -19.15 -15.41
CA ASN A 148 13.27 -18.01 -16.32
C ASN A 148 12.12 -17.02 -16.12
N THR A 149 10.90 -17.52 -15.94
CA THR A 149 9.73 -16.70 -15.60
C THR A 149 9.92 -15.99 -14.25
N VAL A 150 10.42 -16.69 -13.23
CA VAL A 150 10.76 -16.07 -11.92
C VAL A 150 11.79 -14.95 -12.10
N LYS A 151 12.90 -15.21 -12.81
CA LYS A 151 13.93 -14.19 -13.10
C LYS A 151 13.36 -12.99 -13.83
N LYS A 152 12.45 -13.20 -14.78
CA LYS A 152 11.76 -12.12 -15.51
C LYS A 152 10.94 -11.24 -14.57
N ILE A 153 10.19 -11.83 -13.62
CA ILE A 153 9.44 -11.08 -12.60
C ILE A 153 10.40 -10.26 -11.73
N ARG A 154 11.51 -10.87 -11.25
CA ARG A 154 12.54 -10.17 -10.46
C ARG A 154 13.09 -8.94 -11.20
N SER A 155 13.46 -9.12 -12.48
CA SER A 155 13.94 -8.01 -13.31
C SER A 155 12.89 -6.92 -13.54
N GLY A 156 11.61 -7.27 -13.57
CA GLY A 156 10.51 -6.31 -13.71
C GLY A 156 10.33 -5.43 -12.49
N LEU A 157 10.40 -6.00 -11.27
CA LEU A 157 10.24 -5.26 -10.02
C LEU A 157 11.40 -4.29 -9.73
N ASN A 158 12.56 -4.52 -10.32
CA ASN A 158 13.71 -3.61 -10.21
C ASN A 158 13.58 -2.37 -11.11
N LYS A 159 12.54 -2.27 -11.95
CA LYS A 159 12.27 -1.10 -12.78
C LYS A 159 11.33 -0.15 -12.06
N PRO A 160 11.51 1.17 -12.18
CA PRO A 160 10.48 2.12 -11.73
C PRO A 160 9.16 1.85 -12.46
N TYR A 161 8.02 2.07 -11.81
CA TYR A 161 6.70 1.97 -12.43
C TYR A 161 6.68 2.85 -13.70
N ASN A 162 6.56 2.23 -14.87
CA ASN A 162 6.40 2.96 -16.13
C ASN A 162 4.98 3.54 -16.18
N ILE A 163 4.86 4.86 -16.05
CA ILE A 163 3.60 5.62 -16.05
C ILE A 163 3.05 5.79 -17.49
N MET A 164 3.42 4.90 -18.42
CA MET A 164 3.22 5.06 -19.87
C MET A 164 2.73 3.76 -20.51
N ALA A 165 1.76 3.08 -19.89
CA ALA A 165 1.00 2.02 -20.54
C ALA A 165 -0.49 2.38 -20.47
N SER A 166 -0.90 3.25 -21.39
CA SER A 166 -2.27 3.36 -21.91
C SER A 166 -2.40 2.48 -23.15
#